data_AF-A0AAU7CGY4-F1
#
_entry.id   AF-A0AAU7CGY4-F1
#
_cell.length_a   1.000
_cell.length_b   1.000
_cell.length_c   1.000
_cell.angle_alpha   90.00
_cell.angle_beta   90.00
_cell.angle_gamma   90.00
#
_symmetry.space_group_name_H-M   'P 1'
#
loop_
_entity.id
_entity.type
_entity.pdbx_description
1 polymer ?
#
loop_
_entity_poly.entity_id
_entity_poly.type
_entity_poly.pdbx_seq_one_letter_code
_entity_poly.pdbx_strand_id
1 'polypeptide(L)'
;MSVRSSGVLHRALNDTPIAVLDFETTGLSPGVDRVVEVSVVRVDPGARPRLVFDTLINPDRRMAATEVHGITDQAVADAPRFKEVAADLCRALSDCVLAAHNVYFDLRFLRFELEALGRFQEIPHLCTMHSRPLLGLKACGLDDACKADQIAFTPTHNSRSDSMAAALLWMRYRDLFTERNILTYRDLTLLGKRYKFFSSFACSMLTPSKTMQKRLTHLKPREQLAPASEWPLDAIG
;
A
#
# COMPACT_ATOMS: atom_id res chain seq x y z
N MET A 1 -20.13 -3.02 -28.92
CA MET A 1 -19.30 -3.65 -27.86
C MET A 1 -18.40 -2.58 -27.28
N SER A 2 -18.66 -2.13 -26.05
CA SER A 2 -17.90 -1.06 -25.40
C SER A 2 -16.49 -1.56 -25.09
N VAL A 3 -15.47 -0.89 -25.63
CA VAL A 3 -14.08 -1.12 -25.26
C VAL A 3 -13.95 -0.69 -23.80
N ARG A 4 -14.06 -1.64 -22.87
CA ARG A 4 -13.67 -1.42 -21.47
C ARG A 4 -12.20 -1.03 -21.51
N SER A 5 -11.87 0.23 -21.27
CA SER A 5 -10.48 0.64 -21.15
C SER A 5 -9.85 -0.20 -20.05
N SER A 6 -8.88 -1.05 -20.38
CA SER A 6 -8.31 -2.06 -19.49
C SER A 6 -7.41 -1.47 -18.39
N GLY A 7 -7.51 -0.17 -18.08
CA GLY A 7 -6.68 0.53 -17.11
C GLY A 7 -7.41 1.64 -16.38
N VAL A 8 -6.66 2.47 -15.64
CA VAL A 8 -7.19 3.51 -14.75
C VAL A 8 -6.98 4.93 -15.25
N LEU A 9 -6.33 5.12 -16.41
CA LEU A 9 -5.99 6.45 -16.96
C LEU A 9 -7.17 7.46 -16.93
N HIS A 10 -8.36 7.04 -17.31
CA HIS A 10 -9.54 7.93 -17.38
C HIS A 10 -10.33 8.02 -16.08
N ARG A 11 -9.93 7.30 -15.03
CA ARG A 11 -10.62 7.36 -13.75
C ARG A 11 -10.24 8.62 -12.99
N ALA A 12 -11.21 9.19 -12.29
CA ALA A 12 -10.96 10.30 -11.40
C ALA A 12 -10.14 9.86 -10.19
N LEU A 13 -9.21 10.69 -9.72
CA LEU A 13 -8.40 10.43 -8.52
C LEU A 13 -9.29 10.33 -7.27
N ASN A 14 -10.38 11.10 -7.21
CA ASN A 14 -11.32 11.13 -6.09
C ASN A 14 -12.29 9.93 -6.06
N ASP A 15 -12.61 9.36 -7.23
CA ASP A 15 -13.58 8.26 -7.35
C ASP A 15 -12.93 6.88 -7.51
N THR A 16 -11.61 6.80 -7.35
CA THR A 16 -10.87 5.53 -7.47
C THR A 16 -10.40 5.06 -6.10
N PRO A 17 -10.84 3.87 -5.65
CA PRO A 17 -10.32 3.27 -4.42
C PRO A 17 -8.80 3.08 -4.47
N ILE A 18 -8.14 3.37 -3.35
CA ILE A 18 -6.72 3.08 -3.15
C ILE A 18 -6.54 2.00 -2.07
N ALA A 19 -5.60 1.11 -2.29
CA ALA A 19 -5.09 0.19 -1.27
C ALA A 19 -3.62 0.51 -1.00
N VAL A 20 -3.34 1.08 0.17
CA VAL A 20 -2.00 1.42 0.61
C VAL A 20 -1.37 0.21 1.29
N LEU A 21 -0.38 -0.37 0.64
CA LEU A 21 0.39 -1.52 1.12
C LEU A 21 1.64 -1.01 1.84
N ASP A 22 2.01 -1.72 2.90
CA ASP A 22 3.34 -1.62 3.50
C ASP A 22 3.79 -3.01 3.98
N PHE A 23 5.08 -3.29 3.84
CA PHE A 23 5.73 -4.52 4.32
C PHE A 23 6.90 -4.22 5.26
N GLU A 24 6.97 -5.00 6.33
CA GLU A 24 8.23 -5.23 7.03
C GLU A 24 8.88 -6.51 6.50
N THR A 25 10.21 -6.52 6.41
CA THR A 25 10.97 -7.62 5.79
C THR A 25 12.24 -7.93 6.57
N THR A 26 12.79 -9.14 6.38
CA THR A 26 14.08 -9.52 7.00
C THR A 26 15.30 -8.80 6.41
N GLY A 27 15.10 -7.85 5.48
CA GLY A 27 16.16 -7.20 4.70
C GLY A 27 15.64 -6.64 3.37
N LEU A 28 16.54 -6.17 2.50
CA LEU A 28 16.16 -5.34 1.35
C LEU A 28 16.01 -6.09 0.01
N SER A 29 16.32 -7.39 -0.05
CA SER A 29 16.46 -8.13 -1.31
C SER A 29 15.52 -9.32 -1.42
N PRO A 30 14.41 -9.25 -2.19
CA PRO A 30 13.51 -10.40 -2.37
C PRO A 30 14.24 -11.64 -2.88
N GLY A 31 13.85 -12.81 -2.40
CA GLY A 31 14.48 -14.10 -2.69
C GLY A 31 15.68 -14.45 -1.83
N VAL A 32 16.36 -13.43 -1.30
CA VAL A 32 17.23 -13.59 -0.12
C VAL A 32 16.38 -13.36 1.12
N ASP A 33 15.78 -12.19 1.22
CA ASP A 33 14.95 -11.70 2.31
C ASP A 33 13.47 -12.00 2.08
N ARG A 34 12.72 -12.02 3.18
CA ARG A 34 11.32 -12.45 3.23
C ARG A 34 10.46 -11.42 3.93
N VAL A 35 9.18 -11.37 3.56
CA VAL A 35 8.17 -10.56 4.23
C VAL A 35 7.88 -11.13 5.62
N VAL A 36 7.82 -10.28 6.64
CA VAL A 36 7.56 -10.64 8.04
C VAL A 36 6.34 -9.93 8.63
N GLU A 37 5.89 -8.85 8.00
CA GLU A 37 4.61 -8.20 8.30
C GLU A 37 4.04 -7.60 7.02
N VAL A 38 2.71 -7.51 6.96
CA VAL A 38 1.99 -6.84 5.89
C VAL A 38 0.78 -6.10 6.45
N SER A 39 0.62 -4.86 6.01
CA SER A 39 -0.59 -4.07 6.26
C SER A 39 -1.17 -3.50 4.96
N VAL A 40 -2.49 -3.46 4.88
CA VAL A 40 -3.23 -2.79 3.81
C VAL A 40 -4.26 -1.84 4.40
N VAL A 41 -4.10 -0.55 4.12
CA VAL A 41 -5.08 0.49 4.42
C VAL A 41 -5.84 0.86 3.16
N ARG A 42 -7.16 0.71 3.17
CA ARG A 42 -8.04 1.04 2.06
C ARG A 42 -8.63 2.44 2.23
N VAL A 43 -8.60 3.22 1.15
CA VAL A 43 -9.24 4.53 1.05
C VAL A 43 -10.27 4.45 -0.07
N ASP A 44 -11.55 4.34 0.31
CA ASP A 44 -12.67 4.37 -0.64
C ASP A 44 -13.09 5.82 -0.94
N PRO A 45 -13.70 6.11 -2.10
CA PRO A 45 -14.21 7.44 -2.43
C PRO A 45 -15.11 8.01 -1.35
N GLY A 46 -14.79 9.23 -0.89
CA GLY A 46 -15.53 9.93 0.17
C GLY A 46 -15.44 9.29 1.57
N ALA A 47 -14.64 8.24 1.75
CA ALA A 47 -14.49 7.54 3.02
C ALA A 47 -13.14 7.82 3.69
N ARG A 48 -13.12 7.67 5.01
CA ARG A 48 -11.88 7.68 5.81
C ARG A 48 -11.04 6.43 5.51
N PRO A 49 -9.69 6.50 5.64
CA PRO A 49 -8.83 5.34 5.54
C PRO A 49 -9.21 4.27 6.58
N ARG A 50 -9.14 2.99 6.18
CA ARG A 50 -9.44 1.85 7.06
C ARG A 50 -8.40 0.77 6.88
N LEU A 51 -7.87 0.26 7.99
CA LEU A 51 -7.08 -0.97 7.98
C LEU A 51 -7.98 -2.15 7.61
N VAL A 52 -7.69 -2.80 6.49
CA VAL A 52 -8.51 -3.92 5.96
C VAL A 52 -7.77 -5.25 5.99
N PHE A 53 -6.46 -5.22 6.18
CA PHE A 53 -5.61 -6.40 6.29
C PHE A 53 -4.36 -6.04 7.09
N ASP A 54 -4.00 -6.87 8.05
CA ASP A 54 -2.81 -6.71 8.91
C ASP A 54 -2.45 -8.06 9.52
N THR A 55 -1.24 -8.54 9.27
CA THR A 55 -0.75 -9.78 9.86
C THR A 55 0.77 -9.84 9.88
N LEU A 56 1.31 -10.47 10.93
CA LEU A 56 2.66 -11.02 10.91
C LEU A 56 2.71 -12.19 9.92
N ILE A 57 3.90 -12.46 9.40
CA ILE A 57 4.18 -13.55 8.48
C ILE A 57 5.40 -14.32 8.99
N ASN A 58 5.29 -15.65 9.06
CA ASN A 58 6.44 -16.50 9.29
C ASN A 58 7.30 -16.55 8.00
N PRO A 59 8.56 -16.08 8.04
CA PRO A 59 9.40 -16.00 6.85
C PRO A 59 10.04 -17.34 6.46
N ASP A 60 9.78 -18.43 7.19
CA ASP A 60 10.46 -19.74 7.04
C ASP A 60 11.99 -19.65 7.18
N ARG A 61 12.47 -18.68 7.98
CA ARG A 61 13.89 -18.45 8.28
C ARG A 61 14.06 -17.72 9.62
N ARG A 62 15.30 -17.61 10.09
CA ARG A 62 15.64 -16.72 11.21
C ARG A 62 15.33 -15.27 10.86
N MET A 63 14.81 -14.54 11.85
CA MET A 63 14.59 -13.11 11.77
C MET A 63 15.90 -12.34 11.61
N ALA A 64 15.80 -11.23 10.92
CA ALA A 64 16.82 -10.20 10.73
C ALA A 64 16.10 -8.85 10.57
N ALA A 65 16.82 -7.74 10.64
CA ALA A 65 16.26 -6.38 10.70
C ALA A 65 15.33 -6.12 11.91
N THR A 66 15.40 -6.97 12.95
CA THR A 66 14.65 -6.81 14.20
C THR A 66 14.95 -5.46 14.86
N GLU A 67 16.15 -4.91 14.68
CA GLU A 67 16.54 -3.58 15.14
C GLU A 67 15.78 -2.43 14.45
N VAL A 68 15.18 -2.68 13.29
CA VAL A 68 14.38 -1.70 12.54
C VAL A 68 12.92 -1.75 13.00
N HIS A 69 12.28 -2.91 12.87
CA HIS A 69 10.82 -3.07 13.05
C HIS A 69 10.41 -3.76 14.37
N GLY A 70 11.36 -4.22 15.18
CA GLY A 70 11.10 -4.84 16.49
C GLY A 70 10.47 -6.23 16.46
N ILE A 71 10.41 -6.89 15.29
CA ILE A 71 9.78 -8.21 15.13
C ILE A 71 10.82 -9.29 15.39
N THR A 72 10.54 -10.19 16.32
CA THR A 72 11.45 -11.24 16.80
C THR A 72 11.08 -12.60 16.23
N ASP A 73 12.00 -13.58 16.28
CA ASP A 73 11.71 -14.98 15.90
C ASP A 73 10.48 -15.53 16.64
N GLN A 74 10.33 -15.18 17.93
CA GLN A 74 9.20 -15.60 18.74
C GLN A 74 7.86 -15.01 18.24
N ALA A 75 7.87 -13.76 17.78
CA ALA A 75 6.65 -13.11 17.29
C ALA A 75 6.10 -13.74 16.00
N VAL A 76 6.99 -14.26 15.15
CA VAL A 76 6.61 -14.86 13.85
C VAL A 76 6.52 -16.39 13.89
N ALA A 77 6.91 -17.04 14.99
CA ALA A 77 6.97 -18.49 15.08
C ALA A 77 5.63 -19.17 14.71
N ASP A 78 4.53 -18.66 15.28
CA ASP A 78 3.17 -19.16 15.05
C ASP A 78 2.39 -18.33 14.02
N ALA A 79 3.03 -17.36 13.37
CA ALA A 79 2.41 -16.56 12.33
C ALA A 79 2.17 -17.40 11.05
N PRO A 80 1.15 -17.08 10.24
CA PRO A 80 0.94 -17.76 8.97
C PRO A 80 2.09 -17.48 8.00
N ARG A 81 2.39 -18.41 7.09
CA ARG A 81 3.34 -18.17 6.00
C ARG A 81 2.68 -17.35 4.90
N PHE A 82 3.48 -16.70 4.06
CA PHE A 82 2.97 -15.86 2.98
C PHE A 82 1.93 -16.58 2.10
N LYS A 83 2.19 -17.84 1.73
CA LYS A 83 1.28 -18.65 0.90
C LYS A 83 -0.13 -18.82 1.49
N GLU A 84 -0.24 -18.77 2.82
CA GLU A 84 -1.50 -18.97 3.55
C GLU A 84 -2.34 -17.68 3.55
N VAL A 85 -1.69 -16.52 3.45
CA VAL A 85 -2.35 -15.21 3.49
C VAL A 85 -2.47 -14.54 2.12
N ALA A 86 -1.77 -15.04 1.10
CA ALA A 86 -1.72 -14.46 -0.24
C ALA A 86 -3.10 -14.21 -0.86
N ALA A 87 -4.05 -15.13 -0.67
CA ALA A 87 -5.41 -14.97 -1.21
C ALA A 87 -6.19 -13.82 -0.54
N ASP A 88 -5.99 -13.64 0.76
CA ASP A 88 -6.64 -12.58 1.53
C ASP A 88 -5.99 -11.22 1.25
N LEU A 89 -4.65 -11.18 1.11
CA LEU A 89 -3.90 -10.00 0.67
C LEU A 89 -4.36 -9.55 -0.72
N CYS A 90 -4.42 -10.45 -1.70
CA CYS A 90 -4.93 -10.12 -3.03
C CYS A 90 -6.39 -9.60 -2.98
N ARG A 91 -7.21 -10.10 -2.05
CA ARG A 91 -8.58 -9.58 -1.85
C ARG A 91 -8.56 -8.17 -1.28
N ALA A 92 -7.67 -7.87 -0.34
CA ALA A 92 -7.49 -6.53 0.22
C ALA A 92 -7.02 -5.50 -0.84
N LEU A 93 -6.22 -5.95 -1.81
CA LEU A 93 -5.73 -5.14 -2.94
C LEU A 93 -6.70 -5.07 -4.14
N SER A 94 -7.81 -5.82 -4.12
CA SER A 94 -8.74 -5.91 -5.24
C SER A 94 -9.57 -4.64 -5.43
N ASP A 95 -9.87 -4.34 -6.70
CA ASP A 95 -10.65 -3.18 -7.14
C ASP A 95 -10.09 -1.82 -6.68
N CYS A 96 -8.78 -1.76 -6.43
CA CYS A 96 -8.05 -0.58 -6.02
C CYS A 96 -6.84 -0.31 -6.93
N VAL A 97 -6.38 0.93 -6.95
CA VAL A 97 -4.99 1.26 -7.33
C VAL A 97 -4.11 1.03 -6.09
N LEU A 98 -3.00 0.30 -6.25
CA LEU A 98 -2.05 0.08 -5.17
C LEU A 98 -1.26 1.35 -4.90
N ALA A 99 -1.03 1.67 -3.63
CA ALA A 99 -0.12 2.73 -3.24
C ALA A 99 0.84 2.23 -2.16
N ALA A 100 2.01 2.85 -2.06
CA ALA A 100 2.89 2.72 -0.91
C ALA A 100 3.86 3.91 -0.85
N HIS A 101 4.53 4.10 0.28
CA HIS A 101 5.58 5.10 0.40
C HIS A 101 6.93 4.46 0.01
N ASN A 102 7.45 4.81 -1.17
CA ASN A 102 8.52 4.06 -1.86
C ASN A 102 8.07 2.71 -2.45
N VAL A 103 6.96 2.73 -3.20
CA VAL A 103 6.28 1.57 -3.82
C VAL A 103 7.17 0.54 -4.54
N TYR A 104 8.35 0.94 -5.02
CA TYR A 104 9.27 0.00 -5.66
C TYR A 104 9.77 -1.08 -4.70
N PHE A 105 9.92 -0.75 -3.41
CA PHE A 105 10.28 -1.68 -2.37
C PHE A 105 9.19 -2.74 -2.20
N ASP A 106 7.97 -2.31 -1.88
CA ASP A 106 6.83 -3.19 -1.61
C ASP A 106 6.46 -4.04 -2.82
N LEU A 107 6.41 -3.45 -4.02
CA LEU A 107 6.07 -4.18 -5.24
C LEU A 107 7.07 -5.29 -5.57
N ARG A 108 8.35 -5.09 -5.26
CA ARG A 108 9.36 -6.13 -5.49
C ARG A 108 9.18 -7.34 -4.59
N PHE A 109 8.84 -7.12 -3.32
CA PHE A 109 8.49 -8.20 -2.40
C PHE A 109 7.16 -8.85 -2.77
N LEU A 110 6.13 -8.05 -3.06
CA LEU A 110 4.82 -8.53 -3.48
C LEU A 110 4.93 -9.38 -4.74
N ARG A 111 5.68 -8.91 -5.74
CA ARG A 111 5.94 -9.64 -6.98
C ARG A 111 6.63 -10.96 -6.69
N PHE A 112 7.75 -10.95 -5.96
CA PHE A 112 8.49 -12.17 -5.67
C PHE A 112 7.62 -13.23 -4.97
N GLU A 113 6.90 -12.84 -3.92
CA GLU A 113 6.07 -13.77 -3.16
C GLU A 113 4.85 -14.27 -3.95
N LEU A 114 4.24 -13.43 -4.81
CA LEU A 114 3.11 -13.86 -5.65
C LEU A 114 3.55 -14.64 -6.91
N GLU A 115 4.71 -14.35 -7.49
CA GLU A 115 5.28 -15.10 -8.63
C GLU A 115 5.61 -16.53 -8.21
N ALA A 116 6.17 -16.72 -7.00
CA ALA A 116 6.40 -18.04 -6.42
C ALA A 116 5.13 -18.90 -6.28
N LEU A 117 3.95 -18.26 -6.27
CA LEU A 117 2.64 -18.90 -6.17
C LEU A 117 1.90 -18.96 -7.52
N GLY A 118 2.49 -18.46 -8.61
CA GLY A 118 1.83 -18.36 -9.93
C GLY A 118 0.63 -17.40 -9.93
N ARG A 119 0.64 -16.39 -9.05
CA ARG A 119 -0.48 -15.46 -8.80
C ARG A 119 -0.18 -14.01 -9.13
N PHE A 120 1.03 -13.70 -9.58
CA PHE A 120 1.40 -12.33 -9.86
C PHE A 120 0.67 -11.78 -11.09
N GLN A 121 0.12 -10.59 -10.94
CA GLN A 121 -0.44 -9.79 -12.02
C GLN A 121 0.07 -8.37 -11.82
N GLU A 122 0.44 -7.70 -12.92
CA GLU A 122 0.66 -6.27 -12.81
C GLU A 122 -0.63 -5.49 -12.59
N ILE A 123 -0.57 -4.59 -11.62
CA ILE A 123 -1.70 -3.76 -11.19
C ILE A 123 -1.30 -2.29 -11.21
N PRO A 124 -2.27 -1.39 -11.47
CA PRO A 124 -2.01 0.04 -11.41
C PRO A 124 -1.52 0.43 -10.02
N HIS A 125 -0.44 1.20 -9.97
CA HIS A 125 0.17 1.59 -8.71
C HIS A 125 0.76 3.00 -8.73
N LEU A 126 0.84 3.62 -7.54
CA LEU A 126 1.46 4.93 -7.33
C LEU A 126 2.37 4.92 -6.11
N CYS A 127 3.24 5.92 -6.00
CA CYS A 127 4.16 6.06 -4.88
C CYS A 127 3.98 7.43 -4.23
N THR A 128 3.61 7.46 -2.94
CA THR A 128 3.32 8.72 -2.24
C THR A 128 4.57 9.58 -2.07
N MET A 129 5.75 8.98 -1.85
CA MET A 129 7.05 9.68 -1.89
C MET A 129 7.27 10.43 -3.22
N HIS A 130 6.79 9.84 -4.31
CA HIS A 130 6.98 10.32 -5.67
C HIS A 130 5.82 11.18 -6.20
N SER A 131 4.66 11.14 -5.56
CA SER A 131 3.58 12.11 -5.75
C SER A 131 4.01 13.52 -5.34
N ARG A 132 4.92 13.65 -4.36
CA ARG A 132 5.48 14.95 -3.94
C ARG A 132 6.13 15.73 -5.09
N PRO A 133 7.07 15.17 -5.87
CA PRO A 133 7.57 15.83 -7.08
C PRO A 133 6.51 16.23 -8.10
N LEU A 134 5.40 15.48 -8.23
CA LEU A 134 4.30 15.88 -9.12
C LEU A 134 3.58 17.13 -8.61
N LEU A 135 3.69 17.44 -7.32
CA LEU A 135 3.23 18.67 -6.69
C LEU A 135 4.31 19.77 -6.67
N GLY A 136 5.48 19.55 -7.28
CA GLY A 136 6.62 20.47 -7.23
C GLY A 136 7.37 20.45 -5.90
N LEU A 137 7.14 19.44 -5.05
CA LEU A 137 7.80 19.25 -3.75
C LEU A 137 8.96 18.26 -3.86
N LYS A 138 9.92 18.34 -2.94
CA LYS A 138 11.02 17.37 -2.86
C LYS A 138 10.51 16.01 -2.39
N ALA A 139 10.94 14.93 -3.04
CA ALA A 139 10.75 13.58 -2.53
C ALA A 139 11.55 13.40 -1.22
N CYS A 140 10.93 12.78 -0.22
CA CYS A 140 11.50 12.57 1.11
C CYS A 140 10.91 11.31 1.74
N GLY A 141 11.49 10.84 2.84
CA GLY A 141 10.96 9.72 3.61
C GLY A 141 9.60 10.01 4.24
N LEU A 142 8.97 8.96 4.79
CA LEU A 142 7.61 9.03 5.29
C LEU A 142 7.47 10.02 6.45
N ASP A 143 8.41 10.00 7.39
CA ASP A 143 8.47 10.91 8.53
C ASP A 143 8.56 12.38 8.08
N ASP A 144 9.52 12.70 7.21
CA ASP A 144 9.68 14.05 6.66
C ASP A 144 8.44 14.52 5.90
N ALA A 145 7.80 13.62 5.16
CA ALA A 145 6.57 13.93 4.43
C ALA A 145 5.42 14.22 5.39
N CYS A 146 5.23 13.39 6.43
CA CYS A 146 4.19 13.60 7.44
C CYS A 146 4.40 14.90 8.21
N LYS A 147 5.65 15.21 8.60
CA LYS A 147 6.02 16.48 9.24
C LYS A 147 5.70 17.68 8.35
N ALA A 148 6.09 17.60 7.06
CA ALA A 148 5.86 18.68 6.11
C ALA A 148 4.36 18.96 5.86
N ASP A 149 3.54 17.93 5.88
CA ASP A 149 2.10 18.00 5.60
C ASP A 149 1.23 17.97 6.87
N GLN A 150 1.84 18.16 8.05
CA GLN A 150 1.16 18.25 9.35
C GLN A 150 0.28 17.03 9.69
N ILE A 151 0.69 15.85 9.21
CA ILE A 151 0.05 14.59 9.58
C ILE A 151 0.68 14.11 10.88
N ALA A 152 -0.14 13.94 11.91
CA ALA A 152 0.31 13.31 13.15
C ALA A 152 0.79 11.91 12.85
N PHE A 153 2.07 11.64 13.05
CA PHE A 153 2.68 10.35 12.80
C PHE A 153 3.91 10.25 13.70
N THR A 154 4.03 9.13 14.39
CA THR A 154 5.26 8.79 15.13
C THR A 154 5.91 7.62 14.39
N PRO A 155 7.14 7.78 13.87
CA PRO A 155 7.83 6.70 13.20
C PRO A 155 8.04 5.52 14.16
N THR A 156 7.43 4.39 13.84
CA THR A 156 7.53 3.17 14.65
C THR A 156 8.08 1.97 13.88
N HIS A 157 8.32 2.10 12.56
CA HIS A 157 8.69 0.98 11.67
C HIS A 157 7.73 -0.19 11.88
N ASN A 158 6.46 0.14 11.71
CA ASN A 158 5.34 -0.77 11.88
C ASN A 158 4.45 -0.59 10.66
N SER A 159 4.22 -1.67 9.91
CA SER A 159 3.55 -1.55 8.62
C SER A 159 2.13 -0.98 8.72
N ARG A 160 1.44 -1.18 9.85
CA ARG A 160 0.11 -0.61 10.09
C ARG A 160 0.17 0.92 10.21
N SER A 161 1.07 1.43 11.04
CA SER A 161 1.25 2.88 11.22
C SER A 161 1.73 3.54 9.93
N ASP A 162 2.66 2.89 9.23
CA ASP A 162 3.32 3.46 8.05
C ASP A 162 2.35 3.48 6.84
N SER A 163 1.59 2.40 6.62
CA SER A 163 0.53 2.38 5.61
C SER A 163 -0.60 3.37 5.90
N MET A 164 -0.96 3.58 7.17
CA MET A 164 -1.96 4.60 7.56
C MET A 164 -1.46 6.01 7.27
N ALA A 165 -0.22 6.32 7.66
CA ALA A 165 0.40 7.62 7.40
C ALA A 165 0.51 7.88 5.89
N ALA A 166 0.92 6.88 5.11
CA ALA A 166 0.96 6.97 3.65
C ALA A 166 -0.44 7.16 3.02
N ALA A 167 -1.50 6.58 3.60
CA ALA A 167 -2.88 6.81 3.16
C ALA A 167 -3.33 8.25 3.39
N LEU A 168 -3.01 8.83 4.55
CA LEU A 168 -3.31 10.23 4.86
C LEU A 168 -2.54 11.19 3.95
N LEU A 169 -1.26 10.89 3.68
CA LEU A 169 -0.48 11.66 2.70
C LEU A 169 -1.10 11.61 1.31
N TRP A 170 -1.55 10.43 0.86
CA TRP A 170 -2.24 10.32 -0.43
C TRP A 170 -3.51 11.18 -0.47
N MET A 171 -4.34 11.16 0.57
CA MET A 171 -5.53 12.02 0.64
C MET A 171 -5.14 13.50 0.52
N ARG A 172 -4.14 13.95 1.29
CA ARG A 172 -3.64 15.32 1.21
C ARG A 172 -3.16 15.68 -0.20
N TYR A 173 -2.35 14.83 -0.82
CA TYR A 173 -1.83 15.09 -2.16
C TYR A 173 -2.92 15.08 -3.22
N ARG A 174 -3.90 14.20 -3.11
CA ARG A 174 -5.07 14.13 -3.98
C ARG A 174 -5.88 15.43 -3.94
N ASP A 175 -6.05 16.01 -2.76
CA ASP A 175 -6.77 17.28 -2.60
C ASP A 175 -5.96 18.43 -3.24
N LEU A 176 -4.64 18.46 -3.02
CA LEU A 176 -3.72 19.41 -3.70
C LEU A 176 -3.69 19.24 -5.24
N PHE A 177 -3.81 18.01 -5.76
CA PHE A 177 -3.95 17.77 -7.19
C PHE A 177 -5.28 18.33 -7.70
N THR A 178 -6.36 18.13 -6.95
CA THR A 178 -7.69 18.64 -7.30
C THR A 178 -7.70 20.17 -7.37
N GLU A 179 -7.08 20.86 -6.41
CA GLU A 179 -6.90 22.33 -6.41
C GLU A 179 -6.17 22.85 -7.66
N ARG A 180 -5.29 22.02 -8.24
CA ARG A 180 -4.51 22.33 -9.45
C ARG A 180 -5.18 21.81 -10.74
N ASN A 181 -6.45 21.40 -10.66
CA ASN A 181 -7.22 20.85 -11.79
C ASN A 181 -6.58 19.58 -12.41
N ILE A 182 -5.91 18.78 -11.59
CA ILE A 182 -5.37 17.46 -11.94
C ILE A 182 -6.37 16.43 -11.38
N LEU A 183 -7.24 15.91 -12.24
CA LEU A 183 -8.44 15.20 -11.80
C LEU A 183 -8.37 13.70 -12.06
N THR A 184 -7.55 13.26 -13.01
CA THR A 184 -7.47 11.87 -13.46
C THR A 184 -6.06 11.30 -13.37
N TYR A 185 -5.95 9.98 -13.42
CA TYR A 185 -4.64 9.31 -13.53
C TYR A 185 -3.89 9.70 -14.81
N ARG A 186 -4.61 10.01 -15.89
CA ARG A 186 -4.03 10.54 -17.13
C ARG A 186 -3.40 11.91 -16.88
N ASP A 187 -4.04 12.79 -16.12
CA ASP A 187 -3.50 14.11 -15.83
C ASP A 187 -2.17 14.01 -15.08
N LEU A 188 -2.05 13.09 -14.12
CA LEU A 188 -0.78 12.80 -13.45
C LEU A 188 0.35 12.47 -14.43
N THR A 189 0.04 11.73 -15.51
CA THR A 189 1.05 11.37 -16.52
C THR A 189 1.58 12.56 -17.32
N LEU A 190 0.86 13.68 -17.33
CA LEU A 190 1.23 14.90 -18.05
C LEU A 190 2.14 15.83 -17.24
N LEU A 191 2.27 15.61 -15.92
CA LEU A 191 2.98 16.53 -15.01
C LEU A 191 4.50 16.33 -14.95
N GLY A 192 5.04 15.24 -15.47
CA GLY A 192 6.45 14.93 -15.29
C GLY A 192 7.04 14.00 -16.33
N LYS A 193 8.37 14.10 -16.51
CA LYS A 193 9.12 13.17 -17.36
C LYS A 193 9.10 11.76 -16.74
N ARG A 194 8.71 10.76 -17.54
CA ARG A 194 8.87 9.30 -17.32
C ARG A 194 8.94 8.86 -15.84
N TYR A 195 7.88 9.12 -15.08
CA TYR A 195 7.70 8.42 -13.82
C TYR A 195 7.48 6.94 -14.10
N LYS A 196 8.29 6.07 -13.47
CA LYS A 196 8.37 4.65 -13.80
C LYS A 196 7.04 3.90 -13.66
N PHE A 197 6.13 4.39 -12.81
CA PHE A 197 4.85 3.74 -12.55
C PHE A 197 3.69 4.20 -13.44
N PHE A 198 3.85 5.23 -14.29
CA PHE A 198 2.76 5.68 -15.17
C PHE A 198 2.31 4.61 -16.18
N SER A 199 3.23 3.75 -16.63
CA SER A 199 2.88 2.62 -17.48
C SER A 199 1.91 1.65 -16.80
N SER A 200 1.96 1.53 -15.47
CA SER A 200 1.04 0.68 -14.71
C SER A 200 -0.40 1.16 -14.78
N PHE A 201 -0.66 2.45 -15.09
CA PHE A 201 -2.03 2.95 -15.21
C PHE A 201 -2.78 2.38 -16.42
N ALA A 202 -2.07 1.75 -17.36
CA ALA A 202 -2.67 0.97 -18.44
C ALA A 202 -3.07 -0.46 -18.02
N CYS A 203 -2.58 -0.93 -16.86
CA CYS A 203 -2.91 -2.25 -16.30
C CYS A 203 -4.29 -2.24 -15.64
N SER A 204 -4.96 -3.39 -15.69
CA SER A 204 -6.24 -3.59 -15.01
C SER A 204 -6.05 -3.71 -13.51
N MET A 205 -7.00 -3.19 -12.74
CA MET A 205 -7.07 -3.48 -11.32
C MET A 205 -7.22 -4.98 -11.09
N LEU A 206 -6.72 -5.46 -9.95
CA LEU A 206 -6.90 -6.83 -9.54
C LEU A 206 -8.39 -7.10 -9.30
N THR A 207 -8.95 -8.09 -10.00
CA THR A 207 -10.33 -8.52 -9.78
C THR A 207 -10.33 -9.80 -8.93
N PRO A 208 -11.21 -9.93 -7.91
CA PRO A 208 -11.29 -11.15 -7.13
C PRO A 208 -11.67 -12.34 -8.01
N SER A 209 -10.84 -13.40 -8.04
CA SER A 209 -11.24 -14.64 -8.71
C SER A 209 -12.33 -15.36 -7.92
N LYS A 210 -13.14 -16.22 -8.58
CA LYS A 210 -14.14 -17.06 -7.90
C LYS A 210 -13.52 -17.90 -6.77
N THR A 211 -12.26 -18.31 -6.91
CA THR A 211 -11.49 -19.07 -5.91
C THR A 211 -11.08 -18.21 -4.70
N MET A 212 -10.88 -16.91 -4.88
CA MET A 212 -10.55 -15.97 -3.80
C MET A 212 -11.76 -15.59 -2.92
N GLN A 213 -12.98 -16.01 -3.28
CA GLN A 213 -14.19 -15.68 -2.52
C GLN A 213 -14.40 -16.57 -1.28
N LYS A 214 -13.71 -17.72 -1.17
CA LYS A 214 -13.69 -18.51 0.07
C LYS A 214 -12.81 -17.80 1.10
N ARG A 215 -13.41 -17.21 2.14
CA ARG A 215 -12.68 -16.69 3.31
C ARG A 215 -11.90 -17.82 3.98
N LEU A 216 -10.61 -17.61 4.26
CA LEU A 216 -9.91 -18.35 5.30
C LEU A 216 -10.19 -17.67 6.63
N THR A 217 -10.86 -18.37 7.54
CA THR A 217 -11.43 -17.84 8.79
C THR A 217 -10.43 -17.70 9.94
N HIS A 218 -9.13 -17.56 9.66
CA HIS A 218 -8.10 -17.80 10.69
C HIS A 218 -7.09 -16.68 10.94
N LEU A 219 -7.24 -15.49 10.36
CA LEU A 219 -6.42 -14.35 10.75
C LEU A 219 -6.93 -13.78 12.08
N LYS A 220 -6.20 -14.06 13.17
CA LYS A 220 -6.41 -13.35 14.44
C LYS A 220 -5.97 -11.90 14.24
N PRO A 221 -6.83 -10.89 14.48
CA PRO A 221 -6.39 -9.50 14.50
C PRO A 221 -5.27 -9.33 15.51
N ARG A 222 -4.17 -8.67 15.12
CA ARG A 222 -3.12 -8.27 16.06
C ARG A 222 -3.75 -7.36 17.13
N GLU A 223 -3.53 -7.66 18.41
CA GLU A 223 -3.98 -6.80 19.51
C GLU A 223 -3.52 -5.36 19.29
N GLN A 224 -4.44 -4.45 19.62
CA GLN A 224 -4.61 -3.12 19.04
C GLN A 224 -3.44 -2.17 19.35
N LEU A 225 -2.78 -1.64 18.31
CA LEU A 225 -2.47 -0.21 18.31
C LEU A 225 -3.79 0.55 18.12
N ALA A 226 -3.88 1.71 18.77
CA ALA A 226 -5.05 2.59 18.86
C ALA A 226 -5.99 2.52 17.63
N PRO A 227 -7.32 2.43 17.84
CA PRO A 227 -8.28 2.48 16.74
C PRO A 227 -8.07 3.74 15.89
N ALA A 228 -8.34 3.65 14.59
CA ALA A 228 -8.19 4.78 13.64
C ALA A 228 -8.96 6.06 14.05
N SER A 229 -9.85 5.97 15.05
CA SER A 229 -10.51 7.10 15.71
C SER A 229 -9.58 7.98 16.56
N GLU A 230 -8.36 7.53 16.88
CA GLU A 230 -7.36 8.30 17.65
C GLU A 230 -6.38 9.07 16.76
N TRP A 231 -6.45 8.90 15.43
CA TRP A 231 -5.68 9.73 14.52
C TRP A 231 -6.38 11.10 14.41
N PRO A 232 -5.68 12.23 14.67
CA PRO A 232 -6.29 13.56 14.55
C PRO A 232 -6.57 13.83 13.07
N LEU A 233 -7.81 13.56 12.67
CA LEU A 233 -8.31 13.77 11.31
C LEU A 233 -8.79 15.21 11.08
N ASP A 234 -8.84 16.01 12.15
CA ASP A 234 -9.22 17.44 12.10
C ASP A 234 -8.12 18.31 11.44
N ALA A 235 -6.96 17.74 11.12
CA ALA A 235 -5.86 18.40 10.42
C ALA A 235 -6.00 18.39 8.88
N ILE A 236 -6.99 17.67 8.33
CA ILE A 236 -7.31 17.67 6.90
C ILE A 236 -8.67 18.36 6.73
N GLY A 237 -8.70 19.65 7.04
CA GLY A 237 -9.80 20.56 6.75
C GLY A 237 -9.64 21.25 5.41
#